data_AF-A0A519L6T2-F1
#
_entry.id   AF-A0A519L6T2-F1
#
_cell.length_a   1.000
_cell.length_b   1.000
_cell.length_c   1.000
_cell.angle_alpha   90.00
_cell.angle_beta   90.00
_cell.angle_gamma   90.00
#
_symmetry.space_group_name_H-M   'P 1'
#
loop_
_entity.id
_entity.type
_entity.pdbx_description
1 polymer ?
#
loop_
_entity_poly.entity_id
_entity_poly.type
_entity_poly.pdbx_seq_one_letter_code
_entity_poly.pdbx_strand_id
1 'polypeptide(L)'
;MSLNVVVTGTGPLFSLAEAKEHLRVDGDDEDATIQIYADAAVSKVLQYCNIALVPAGPVPEAAFRAAALLALGDLYANREPVLTDGAPIRSLIDPYRWLRV
;
A
#
# COMPACT_ATOMS: atom_id res chain seq x y z
N MET A 1 1.74 -11.60 11.23
CA MET A 1 2.19 -12.52 10.16
C MET A 1 2.46 -11.63 8.95
N SER A 2 3.71 -11.23 8.78
CA SER A 2 4.15 -10.21 7.81
C SER A 2 4.11 -10.77 6.39
N LEU A 3 3.48 -10.04 5.46
CA LEU A 3 3.42 -10.41 4.05
C LEU A 3 4.75 -10.01 3.39
N ASN A 4 5.64 -10.98 3.24
CA ASN A 4 6.97 -10.79 2.69
C ASN A 4 6.90 -10.66 1.15
N VAL A 5 7.30 -9.49 0.63
CA VAL A 5 7.55 -9.27 -0.82
C VAL A 5 8.84 -9.99 -1.22
N VAL A 6 8.86 -10.68 -2.36
CA VAL A 6 10.06 -11.27 -2.99
C VAL A 6 10.11 -10.91 -4.47
N VAL A 7 10.95 -9.96 -4.86
CA VAL A 7 11.72 -10.05 -6.13
C VAL A 7 13.11 -9.49 -5.83
N THR A 8 14.11 -10.37 -5.74
CA THR A 8 15.56 -10.06 -5.50
C THR A 8 15.96 -9.33 -4.21
N GLY A 9 15.02 -9.02 -3.31
CA GLY A 9 15.26 -8.61 -1.93
C GLY A 9 13.95 -8.66 -1.14
N THR A 10 13.92 -9.38 -0.02
CA THR A 10 12.73 -9.51 0.84
C THR A 10 12.58 -8.29 1.74
N GLY A 11 12.08 -7.18 1.19
CA GLY A 11 11.89 -5.92 1.91
C GLY A 11 10.47 -5.38 1.77
N PRO A 12 10.02 -4.53 2.71
CA PRO A 12 8.73 -3.87 2.62
C PRO A 12 8.70 -2.90 1.42
N LEU A 13 7.51 -2.68 0.84
CA LEU A 13 7.32 -1.78 -0.33
C LEU A 13 7.74 -0.33 -0.02
N PHE A 14 7.63 0.09 1.23
CA PHE A 14 8.15 1.34 1.79
C PHE A 14 8.41 1.13 3.28
N SER A 15 9.28 1.94 3.86
CA SER A 15 9.64 1.92 5.28
C SER A 15 8.59 2.57 6.18
N LEU A 16 8.64 2.29 7.48
CA LEU A 16 7.81 2.97 8.48
C LEU A 16 8.07 4.49 8.50
N ALA A 17 9.33 4.92 8.30
CA ALA A 17 9.66 6.34 8.22
C ALA A 17 8.99 7.03 7.02
N GLU A 18 8.99 6.39 5.84
CA GLU A 18 8.27 6.90 4.66
C GLU A 18 6.76 6.93 4.85
N ALA A 19 6.20 5.91 5.54
CA ALA A 19 4.79 5.89 5.91
C ALA A 19 4.43 7.07 6.82
N LYS A 20 5.25 7.34 7.84
CA LYS A 20 5.07 8.46 8.77
C LYS A 20 5.21 9.81 8.08
N GLU A 21 6.20 9.97 7.21
CA GLU A 21 6.37 11.18 6.39
C GLU A 21 5.12 11.44 5.55
N HIS A 22 4.57 10.40 4.90
CA HIS A 22 3.33 10.51 4.14
C HIS A 22 2.14 10.95 4.99
N LEU A 23 2.04 10.43 6.22
CA LEU A 23 0.99 10.74 7.18
C LEU A 23 1.23 12.04 7.97
N ARG A 24 2.42 12.66 7.84
CA ARG A 24 2.88 13.83 8.61
C ARG A 24 2.90 13.54 10.12
N VAL A 25 3.43 12.38 10.50
CA VAL A 25 3.56 11.94 11.89
C VAL A 25 5.03 12.02 12.33
N ASP A 26 5.32 12.88 13.29
CA ASP A 26 6.70 13.10 13.78
C ASP A 26 7.09 12.19 14.96
N GLY A 27 6.12 11.78 15.80
CA GLY A 27 6.33 10.95 17.00
C GLY A 27 6.20 9.45 16.76
N ASP A 28 6.50 8.62 17.76
CA ASP A 28 6.54 7.14 17.68
C ASP A 28 5.37 6.43 18.39
N ASP A 29 4.53 7.15 19.11
CA ASP A 29 3.37 6.60 19.84
C ASP A 29 2.44 5.74 18.97
N GLU A 30 2.34 6.06 17.68
CA GLU A 30 1.44 5.40 16.73
C GLU A 30 2.15 4.42 15.79
N ASP A 31 3.45 4.17 15.97
CA ASP A 31 4.27 3.33 15.08
C ASP A 31 3.66 1.93 14.86
N ALA A 32 3.16 1.31 15.92
CA ALA A 32 2.52 0.00 15.84
C ALA A 32 1.25 0.03 14.99
N THR A 33 0.42 1.07 15.13
CA THR A 33 -0.82 1.24 14.36
C THR A 33 -0.52 1.56 12.90
N ILE A 34 0.43 2.45 12.65
CA ILE A 34 0.88 2.83 11.30
C ILE A 34 1.43 1.61 10.57
N GLN A 35 2.21 0.75 11.26
CA GLN A 35 2.72 -0.48 10.67
C GLN A 35 1.60 -1.43 10.26
N ILE A 36 0.57 -1.60 11.10
CA ILE A 36 -0.60 -2.43 10.78
C ILE A 36 -1.33 -1.90 9.53
N TYR A 37 -1.56 -0.59 9.45
CA TYR A 37 -2.22 0.01 8.30
C TYR A 37 -1.35 -0.03 7.04
N ALA A 38 -0.04 0.11 7.16
CA ALA A 38 0.89 -0.03 6.04
C ALA A 38 0.83 -1.44 5.44
N ASP A 39 0.89 -2.47 6.29
CA ASP A 39 0.78 -3.87 5.87
C ASP A 39 -0.58 -4.15 5.20
N ALA A 40 -1.67 -3.65 5.79
CA ALA A 40 -3.02 -3.79 5.25
C ALA A 40 -3.18 -3.06 3.90
N ALA A 41 -2.62 -1.86 3.77
CA ALA A 41 -2.66 -1.08 2.55
C ALA A 41 -1.91 -1.76 1.40
N VAL A 42 -0.70 -2.28 1.65
CA VAL A 42 0.06 -3.05 0.66
C VAL A 42 -0.72 -4.30 0.24
N SER A 43 -1.27 -5.04 1.21
CA SER A 43 -2.10 -6.21 0.93
C SER A 43 -3.32 -5.87 0.07
N LYS A 44 -4.02 -4.76 0.36
CA LYS A 44 -5.21 -4.31 -0.38
C LYS A 44 -4.89 -4.05 -1.85
N VAL A 45 -3.77 -3.38 -2.14
CA VAL A 45 -3.34 -3.06 -3.50
C VAL A 45 -2.95 -4.32 -4.28
N LEU A 46 -2.21 -5.23 -3.67
CA LEU A 46 -1.82 -6.51 -4.28
C LEU A 46 -3.04 -7.41 -4.58
N GLN A 47 -3.96 -7.51 -3.61
CA GLN A 47 -5.20 -8.27 -3.78
C GLN A 47 -6.08 -7.69 -4.88
N TYR A 48 -6.16 -6.37 -5.00
CA TYR A 48 -6.91 -5.71 -6.08
C TYR A 48 -6.41 -6.11 -7.47
N CYS A 49 -5.09 -6.16 -7.65
CA CYS A 49 -4.46 -6.57 -8.90
C CYS A 49 -4.42 -8.10 -9.09
N ASN A 50 -4.79 -8.87 -8.07
CA ASN A 50 -4.68 -10.33 -8.03
C ASN A 50 -3.24 -10.82 -8.29
N ILE A 51 -2.27 -10.17 -7.66
CA ILE A 51 -0.85 -10.54 -7.72
C ILE A 51 -0.30 -10.68 -6.30
N ALA A 52 0.69 -11.55 -6.12
CA ALA A 52 1.35 -11.73 -4.82
C ALA A 52 2.48 -10.72 -4.58
N LEU A 53 2.99 -10.12 -5.67
CA LEU A 53 4.23 -9.37 -5.69
C LEU A 53 4.11 -8.20 -6.65
N VAL A 54 4.73 -7.07 -6.29
CA VAL A 54 4.84 -5.91 -7.17
C VAL A 54 5.74 -6.29 -8.36
N PRO A 55 5.32 -6.02 -9.62
CA PRO A 55 6.18 -6.23 -10.78
C PRO A 55 7.45 -5.40 -10.67
N ALA A 56 8.60 -5.97 -11.04
CA ALA A 56 9.86 -5.24 -10.99
C ALA A 56 9.88 -4.09 -12.00
N GLY A 57 10.50 -2.98 -11.61
CA GLY A 57 10.76 -1.84 -12.48
C GLY A 57 10.27 -0.51 -11.90
N PRO A 58 10.84 0.61 -12.38
CA PRO A 58 10.61 1.92 -11.76
C PRO A 58 9.16 2.39 -11.84
N VAL A 59 8.46 2.09 -12.95
CA VAL A 59 7.08 2.53 -13.16
C VAL A 59 6.08 1.71 -12.32
N PRO A 60 6.10 0.35 -12.33
CA PRO A 60 5.24 -0.43 -11.46
C PRO A 60 5.52 -0.18 -9.98
N GLU A 61 6.78 -0.14 -9.55
CA GLU A 61 7.12 0.09 -8.15
C GLU A 61 6.60 1.45 -7.65
N ALA A 62 6.75 2.52 -8.45
CA ALA A 62 6.20 3.83 -8.12
C ALA A 62 4.66 3.81 -8.04
N ALA A 63 3.99 3.14 -8.98
CA ALA A 63 2.53 3.05 -9.01
C ALA A 63 1.97 2.30 -7.78
N PHE A 64 2.53 1.14 -7.46
CA PHE A 64 2.12 0.35 -6.31
C PHE A 64 2.45 1.05 -4.99
N ARG A 65 3.62 1.69 -4.89
CA ARG A 65 4.01 2.47 -3.70
C ARG A 65 3.06 3.64 -3.47
N ALA A 66 2.75 4.42 -4.51
CA ALA A 66 1.81 5.53 -4.41
C ALA A 66 0.39 5.07 -4.04
N ALA A 67 -0.11 4.00 -4.68
CA ALA A 67 -1.42 3.43 -4.39
C ALA A 67 -1.52 2.93 -2.94
N ALA A 68 -0.47 2.28 -2.43
CA ALA A 68 -0.44 1.78 -1.06
C ALA A 68 -0.31 2.92 -0.04
N LEU A 69 0.46 3.97 -0.31
CA LEU A 69 0.50 5.16 0.56
C LEU A 69 -0.86 5.88 0.60
N LEU A 70 -1.54 6.05 -0.53
CA LEU A 70 -2.89 6.62 -0.56
C LEU A 70 -3.89 5.76 0.22
N ALA A 71 -3.81 4.43 0.10
CA ALA A 71 -4.63 3.51 0.89
C ALA A 71 -4.31 3.56 2.39
N LEU A 72 -3.04 3.75 2.76
CA LEU A 72 -2.62 3.96 4.14
C LEU A 72 -3.20 5.27 4.69
N GLY A 73 -3.12 6.37 3.93
CA GLY A 73 -3.71 7.66 4.32
C GLY A 73 -5.21 7.56 4.59
N ASP A 74 -5.93 6.80 3.76
CA ASP A 74 -7.36 6.52 3.94
C ASP A 74 -7.62 5.75 5.25
N LEU A 75 -6.90 4.64 5.49
CA LEU A 75 -7.05 3.84 6.72
C LEU A 75 -6.69 4.62 7.99
N TYR A 76 -5.69 5.50 7.90
CA TYR A 76 -5.24 6.29 9.03
C TYR A 76 -6.22 7.43 9.38
N ALA A 77 -6.69 8.15 8.35
CA ALA A 77 -7.63 9.25 8.51
C ALA A 77 -9.04 8.77 8.87
N ASN A 78 -9.47 7.64 8.30
CA ASN A 78 -10.81 7.10 8.44
C ASN A 78 -10.78 5.81 9.28
N ARG A 79 -11.05 5.94 10.58
CA ARG A 79 -11.13 4.79 11.53
C ARG A 79 -12.50 4.10 11.53
N GLU A 80 -13.33 4.41 10.55
CA GLU A 80 -14.66 3.83 10.34
C GLU A 80 -14.87 3.57 8.84
N PRO A 81 -15.78 2.65 8.45
CA PRO A 81 -16.05 2.40 7.05
C PRO A 81 -16.54 3.66 6.33
N VAL A 82 -15.78 4.12 5.34
CA VAL A 82 -16.16 5.22 4.44
C VAL A 82 -16.41 4.67 3.05
N LEU A 83 -17.56 5.02 2.47
CA LEU A 83 -17.85 4.74 1.07
C LEU A 83 -17.09 5.72 0.20
N THR A 84 -15.90 5.30 -0.24
CA THR A 84 -15.13 5.97 -1.29
C THR A 84 -15.21 5.15 -2.57
N ASP A 85 -15.23 5.82 -3.73
CA ASP A 85 -15.18 5.15 -5.02
C ASP A 85 -13.80 4.53 -5.30
N GLY A 86 -12.77 4.88 -4.51
CA GLY A 86 -11.40 4.39 -4.62
C GLY A 86 -10.73 4.75 -5.95
N ALA A 87 -11.31 5.69 -6.71
CA ALA A 87 -10.91 6.02 -8.07
C ALA A 87 -9.42 6.37 -8.23
N PRO A 88 -8.78 7.20 -7.37
CA PRO A 88 -7.38 7.56 -7.56
C PRO A 88 -6.41 6.40 -7.26
N ILE A 89 -6.80 5.47 -6.39
CA ILE A 89 -5.97 4.28 -6.10
C ILE A 89 -6.06 3.30 -7.26
N ARG A 90 -7.28 3.05 -7.77
CA ARG A 90 -7.52 2.09 -8.86
C ARG A 90 -6.85 2.52 -10.16
N SER A 91 -6.97 3.78 -10.55
CA SER A 91 -6.39 4.28 -11.81
C SER A 91 -4.87 4.10 -11.91
N LEU A 92 -4.16 4.11 -10.78
CA LEU A 92 -2.71 3.88 -10.73
C LEU A 92 -2.34 2.42 -11.01
N ILE A 93 -3.18 1.46 -10.61
CA ILE A 93 -2.84 0.03 -10.58
C ILE A 93 -3.69 -0.83 -11.51
N ASP A 94 -4.73 -0.26 -12.12
CA ASP A 94 -5.59 -0.91 -13.13
C ASP A 94 -4.79 -1.56 -14.27
N PRO A 95 -3.72 -0.95 -14.83
CA PRO A 95 -2.92 -1.58 -15.88
C PRO A 95 -2.25 -2.91 -15.47
N TYR A 96 -2.07 -3.14 -14.17
CA TYR A 96 -1.41 -4.34 -13.63
C TYR A 96 -2.41 -5.38 -13.14
N ARG A 97 -3.71 -5.13 -13.30
CA ARG A 97 -4.76 -6.02 -12.81
C ARG A 97 -4.91 -7.24 -13.72
N TRP A 98 -4.73 -8.43 -13.15
CA TRP A 98 -5.05 -9.67 -13.84
C TRP A 98 -6.55 -9.97 -13.72
N LEU A 99 -7.29 -9.65 -14.79
CA LEU A 99 -8.67 -10.08 -14.94
C LEU A 99 -8.69 -11.59 -15.20
N ARG A 100 -9.17 -12.37 -14.23
CA ARG A 100 -9.55 -13.76 -14.49
C ARG A 100 -10.86 -13.73 -15.27
N VAL A 101 -10.83 -14.18 -16.52
CA VAL A 101 -12.03 -14.54 -17.29
C VAL A 101 -12.56 -15.89 -16.82
#